data_AF-A0A7L3TGB7-F1
#
_entry.id   AF-A0A7L3TGB7-F1
#
_cell.length_a   1.000
_cell.length_b   1.000
_cell.length_c   1.000
_cell.angle_alpha   90.00
_cell.angle_beta   90.00
_cell.angle_gamma   90.00
#
_symmetry.space_group_name_H-M   'P 1'
#
loop_
_entity.id
_entity.type
_entity.pdbx_description
1 polymer ?
#
loop_
_entity_poly.entity_id
_entity_poly.type
_entity_poly.pdbx_seq_one_letter_code
_entity_poly.pdbx_strand_id
1 'polypeptide(L)'
;LPPGLVPPPFVPDPRRVYAKDLGEVGAFSSVRGVELDAGDAALGDAFASGTVPIPWQEELLETGLFQELDVWGPPGTLPPDLDPAKAPAGGGARSATCGVL
;
A
#
# COMPACT_ATOMS: atom_id res chain seq x y z
N LEU A 1 -27.46 9.55 4.83
CA LEU A 1 -26.42 10.29 5.58
C LEU A 1 -25.06 9.74 5.16
N PRO A 2 -24.05 10.57 4.92
CA PRO A 2 -22.67 10.12 4.73
C PRO A 2 -22.24 9.11 5.81
N PRO A 3 -21.34 8.14 5.49
CA PRO A 3 -20.76 7.25 6.49
C PRO A 3 -20.11 8.05 7.63
N GLY A 4 -20.18 7.53 8.85
CA GLY A 4 -19.61 8.18 10.05
C GLY A 4 -20.52 9.19 10.76
N LEU A 5 -21.71 9.51 10.24
CA LEU A 5 -22.62 10.47 10.87
C LEU A 5 -23.58 9.86 11.91
N VAL A 6 -23.79 8.55 11.88
CA VAL A 6 -24.65 7.81 12.83
C VAL A 6 -23.88 6.57 13.26
N PRO A 7 -23.86 6.23 14.56
CA PRO A 7 -23.19 5.02 15.01
C PRO A 7 -23.83 3.78 14.37
N PRO A 8 -23.02 2.79 13.95
CA PRO A 8 -23.57 1.58 13.37
C PRO A 8 -24.38 0.81 14.42
N PRO A 9 -25.42 0.06 14.01
CA PRO A 9 -26.25 -0.73 14.92
C PRO A 9 -25.49 -1.92 15.53
N PHE A 10 -24.33 -2.26 14.97
CA PHE A 10 -23.44 -3.32 15.45
C PHE A 10 -21.98 -2.89 15.31
N VAL A 11 -21.21 -3.10 16.37
CA VAL A 11 -19.76 -2.91 16.41
C VAL A 11 -19.13 -4.28 16.71
N PRO A 12 -18.33 -4.86 15.80
CA PRO A 12 -17.65 -6.12 16.05
C PRO A 12 -16.70 -6.05 17.26
N ASP A 13 -16.61 -7.12 18.05
CA ASP A 13 -15.61 -7.25 19.10
C ASP A 13 -14.23 -7.37 18.45
N PRO A 14 -13.28 -6.44 18.72
CA PRO A 14 -11.95 -6.47 18.12
C PRO A 14 -11.13 -7.71 18.48
N ARG A 15 -11.55 -8.49 19.49
CA ARG A 15 -10.88 -9.72 19.92
C ARG A 15 -11.47 -10.98 19.27
N ARG A 16 -12.52 -10.85 18.46
CA ARG A 16 -13.22 -11.99 17.86
C ARG A 16 -12.98 -12.05 16.36
N VAL A 17 -12.58 -13.24 15.88
CA VAL A 17 -12.52 -13.54 14.45
C VAL A 17 -13.92 -13.98 13.98
N TYR A 18 -14.49 -13.26 13.03
CA TYR A 18 -15.82 -13.54 12.46
C TYR A 18 -15.70 -14.38 11.18
N ALA A 19 -15.09 -15.56 11.30
CA ALA A 19 -14.92 -16.53 10.22
C ALA A 19 -15.10 -17.97 10.73
N LYS A 20 -15.18 -18.94 9.83
CA LYS A 20 -15.15 -20.37 10.21
C LYS A 20 -13.78 -20.73 10.77
N ASP A 21 -13.75 -21.74 11.62
CA ASP A 21 -12.48 -22.33 12.06
C ASP A 21 -11.73 -22.90 10.84
N LEU A 22 -10.42 -22.71 10.79
CA LEU A 22 -9.57 -23.25 9.74
C LEU A 22 -9.67 -24.79 9.66
N GLY A 23 -9.91 -25.47 10.78
CA GLY A 23 -10.13 -26.91 10.83
C GLY A 23 -11.47 -27.36 10.20
N GLU A 24 -12.42 -26.45 10.04
CA GLU A 24 -13.70 -26.70 9.35
C GLU A 24 -13.65 -26.29 7.86
N VAL A 25 -12.56 -25.66 7.42
CA VAL A 25 -12.32 -25.34 6.00
C VAL A 25 -11.65 -26.53 5.34
N GLY A 26 -12.34 -27.15 4.38
CA GLY A 26 -11.78 -28.26 3.61
C GLY A 26 -10.54 -27.81 2.80
N ALA A 27 -9.48 -28.61 2.85
CA ALA A 27 -8.31 -28.40 2.00
C ALA A 27 -8.65 -28.73 0.54
N PHE A 28 -8.25 -27.85 -0.38
CA PHE A 28 -8.28 -28.15 -1.81
C PHE A 28 -7.04 -28.94 -2.20
N SER A 29 -7.19 -29.91 -3.11
CA SER A 29 -6.05 -30.60 -3.71
C SER A 29 -5.26 -29.65 -4.61
N SER A 30 -3.94 -29.71 -4.58
CA SER A 30 -3.11 -29.01 -5.56
C SER A 30 -3.40 -29.52 -6.97
N VAL A 31 -3.69 -28.61 -7.90
CA VAL A 31 -3.78 -28.96 -9.32
C VAL A 31 -2.36 -29.24 -9.83
N ARG A 32 -2.16 -30.39 -10.47
CA ARG A 32 -0.88 -30.80 -11.08
C ARG A 32 -1.02 -30.82 -12.59
N GLY A 33 0.10 -30.60 -13.31
CA GLY A 33 0.13 -30.64 -14.77
C GLY A 33 -0.33 -29.36 -15.47
N VAL A 34 -0.32 -28.22 -14.77
CA VAL A 34 -0.52 -26.89 -15.36
C VAL A 34 0.85 -26.30 -15.67
N GLU A 35 1.05 -25.91 -16.92
CA GLU A 35 2.22 -25.15 -17.36
C GLU A 35 1.80 -23.70 -17.57
N LEU A 36 2.58 -22.77 -17.01
CA LEU A 36 2.35 -21.34 -17.21
C LEU A 36 3.06 -20.90 -18.49
N ASP A 37 2.36 -20.14 -19.32
CA ASP A 37 2.90 -19.66 -20.59
C ASP A 37 3.15 -18.14 -20.58
N ALA A 38 3.54 -17.61 -21.74
CA ALA A 38 3.80 -16.18 -21.90
C ALA A 38 2.53 -15.32 -21.76
N GLY A 39 1.35 -15.86 -22.04
CA GLY A 39 0.07 -15.20 -21.83
C GLY A 39 -0.23 -15.04 -20.34
N ASP A 40 0.04 -16.07 -19.54
CA ASP A 40 -0.09 -16.00 -18.07
C ASP A 40 0.86 -14.97 -17.47
N ALA A 41 2.11 -14.92 -17.96
CA ALA A 41 3.08 -13.93 -17.53
C ALA A 41 2.61 -12.50 -17.86
N ALA A 42 2.11 -12.27 -19.07
CA ALA A 42 1.58 -10.97 -19.47
C ALA A 42 0.36 -10.55 -18.63
N LEU A 43 -0.51 -11.49 -18.26
CA LEU A 43 -1.62 -11.23 -17.34
C LEU A 43 -1.09 -10.89 -15.93
N GLY A 44 -0.10 -11.62 -15.44
CA GLY A 44 0.54 -11.36 -14.15
C GLY A 44 1.11 -9.94 -14.08
N ASP A 45 1.83 -9.53 -15.12
CA ASP A 45 2.41 -8.19 -15.25
C ASP A 45 1.32 -7.10 -15.31
N ALA A 46 0.23 -7.34 -16.04
CA ALA A 46 -0.89 -6.41 -16.10
C ALA A 46 -1.69 -6.33 -14.79
N PHE A 47 -1.81 -7.45 -14.07
CA PHE A 47 -2.55 -7.55 -12.82
C PHE A 47 -1.81 -6.88 -11.66
N ALA A 48 -0.49 -7.08 -11.57
CA ALA A 48 0.37 -6.55 -10.52
C ALA A 48 0.71 -5.07 -10.76
N SER A 49 -0.31 -4.23 -10.87
CA SER A 49 -0.19 -2.77 -11.13
C SER A 49 0.51 -1.97 -10.02
N GLY A 50 0.80 -2.61 -8.89
CA GLY A 50 1.50 -2.02 -7.76
C GLY A 50 0.57 -1.17 -6.89
N THR A 51 1.10 -0.05 -6.42
CA THR A 51 0.45 0.81 -5.42
C THR A 51 -0.71 1.60 -6.03
N VAL A 52 -1.87 1.56 -5.36
CA VAL A 52 -3.01 2.42 -5.71
C VAL A 52 -2.86 3.78 -5.03
N PRO A 53 -2.81 4.91 -5.77
CA PRO A 53 -2.36 6.18 -5.21
C PRO A 53 -3.15 6.71 -4.01
N ILE A 54 -4.49 6.66 -4.06
CA ILE A 54 -5.33 7.26 -3.00
C ILE A 54 -5.21 6.48 -1.68
N PRO A 55 -5.48 5.15 -1.63
CA PRO A 55 -5.35 4.39 -0.39
C PRO A 55 -3.95 4.43 0.20
N TRP A 56 -2.91 4.47 -0.64
CA TRP A 56 -1.53 4.56 -0.18
C TRP A 56 -1.21 5.92 0.45
N GLN A 57 -1.70 7.02 -0.13
CA GLN A 57 -1.55 8.34 0.47
C GLN A 57 -2.34 8.45 1.78
N GLU A 58 -3.54 7.88 1.84
CA GLU A 58 -4.34 7.81 3.08
C GLU A 58 -3.57 7.05 4.16
N GLU A 59 -2.97 5.90 3.83
CA GLU A 59 -2.12 5.13 4.75
C GLU A 59 -0.94 5.97 5.28
N LEU A 60 -0.23 6.71 4.42
CA LEU A 60 0.87 7.58 4.83
C LEU A 60 0.45 8.69 5.80
N LEU A 61 -0.78 9.20 5.63
CA LEU A 61 -1.34 10.22 6.51
C LEU A 61 -1.82 9.61 7.84
N GLU A 62 -2.54 8.49 7.80
CA GLU A 62 -3.12 7.82 8.97
C GLU A 62 -2.07 7.22 9.90
N THR A 63 -0.97 6.70 9.32
CA THR A 63 0.17 6.17 10.10
C THR A 63 1.05 7.28 10.68
N GLY A 64 0.88 8.52 10.25
CA GLY A 64 1.73 9.65 10.63
C GLY A 64 3.06 9.71 9.88
N LEU A 65 3.36 8.74 9.01
CA LEU A 65 4.64 8.65 8.28
C LEU A 65 4.91 9.91 7.44
N PHE A 66 3.86 10.49 6.84
CA PHE A 66 4.00 11.75 6.11
C PHE A 66 4.50 12.89 7.01
N GLN A 67 4.04 12.97 8.26
CA GLN A 67 4.46 14.03 9.20
C GLN A 67 5.91 13.85 9.65
N GLU A 68 6.40 12.61 9.70
CA GLU A 68 7.78 12.31 10.06
C GLU A 68 8.76 12.60 8.93
N LEU A 69 8.34 12.40 7.67
CA LEU A 69 9.20 12.50 6.50
C LEU A 69 9.11 13.84 5.76
N ASP A 70 7.94 14.48 5.72
CA ASP A 70 7.72 15.77 5.04
C ASP A 70 8.21 16.93 5.92
N VAL A 71 9.52 17.00 6.11
CA VAL A 71 10.18 17.99 6.97
C VAL A 71 10.79 19.13 6.16
N TRP A 72 10.49 20.35 6.56
CA TRP A 72 11.06 21.57 5.99
C TRP A 72 12.00 22.26 6.98
N GLY A 73 13.07 22.87 6.45
CA GLY A 73 13.94 23.74 7.23
C GLY A 73 13.27 25.07 7.58
N PRO A 74 14.03 26.04 8.14
CA PRO A 74 13.53 27.39 8.40
C PRO A 74 12.89 28.05 7.15
N PRO A 75 12.00 29.04 7.32
CA PRO A 75 11.35 29.73 6.21
C PRO A 75 12.36 30.24 5.17
N GLY A 76 12.12 29.93 3.90
CA GLY A 76 13.01 30.30 2.78
C GLY A 76 14.16 29.32 2.54
N THR A 77 14.24 28.21 3.27
CA THR A 77 15.20 27.13 3.00
C THR A 77 14.52 25.96 2.29
N LEU A 78 15.25 25.32 1.37
CA LEU A 78 14.85 24.07 0.75
C LEU A 78 15.47 22.91 1.54
N PRO A 79 14.74 21.79 1.73
CA PRO A 79 15.34 20.59 2.25
C PRO A 79 16.38 20.04 1.24
N PRO A 80 17.39 19.28 1.70
CA PRO A 80 18.54 18.90 0.87
C PRO A 80 18.20 18.10 -0.39
N ASP A 81 17.11 17.33 -0.36
CA ASP A 81 16.59 16.52 -1.48
C ASP A 81 15.89 17.35 -2.56
N LEU A 82 15.46 18.58 -2.22
CA LEU A 82 14.88 19.54 -3.16
C LEU A 82 15.90 20.60 -3.65
N ASP A 83 17.14 20.58 -3.15
CA ASP A 83 18.21 21.49 -3.57
C ASP A 83 18.70 21.13 -4.99
N PRO A 84 18.44 21.95 -6.02
CA PRO A 84 18.82 21.64 -7.41
C PRO A 84 20.34 21.52 -7.61
N ALA A 85 21.14 22.15 -6.74
CA ALA A 85 22.59 22.07 -6.80
C ALA A 85 23.14 20.74 -6.25
N LYS A 86 22.32 19.98 -5.53
CA LYS A 86 22.66 18.69 -4.92
C LYS A 86 21.93 17.51 -5.56
N ALA A 87 21.09 17.77 -6.56
CA ALA A 87 20.37 16.73 -7.27
C ALA A 87 21.36 15.68 -7.84
N PRO A 88 21.18 14.38 -7.53
CA PRO A 88 21.99 13.34 -8.15
C PRO A 88 21.75 13.34 -9.67
N ALA A 89 22.79 13.12 -10.46
CA ALA A 89 22.77 13.21 -11.93
C ALA A 89 21.92 12.12 -12.65
N GLY A 90 20.99 11.46 -11.96
CA GLY A 90 20.17 10.36 -12.46
C GLY A 90 18.68 10.67 -12.33
N GLY A 91 17.98 10.65 -13.46
CA GLY A 91 16.55 10.97 -13.57
C GLY A 91 15.67 10.18 -12.60
N GLY A 92 14.60 10.85 -12.16
CA GLY A 92 13.67 10.40 -11.13
C GLY A 92 13.30 8.92 -11.24
N ALA A 93 13.69 8.15 -10.23
CA ALA A 93 13.05 6.89 -9.94
C ALA A 93 11.56 7.21 -9.68
N ARG A 94 10.67 6.59 -10.45
CA ARG A 94 9.25 6.54 -10.09
C ARG A 94 9.15 5.69 -8.84
N SER A 95 9.30 6.33 -7.68
CA SER A 95 9.17 5.65 -6.40
C SER A 95 7.68 5.41 -6.14
N ALA A 96 7.21 4.21 -6.45
CA ALA A 96 5.89 3.74 -6.06
C ALA A 96 5.91 3.06 -4.67
N THR A 97 7.08 3.01 -4.02
CA THR A 97 7.29 2.35 -2.74
C THR A 97 8.11 3.25 -1.83
N CYS A 98 7.55 3.64 -0.70
CA CYS A 98 8.34 4.25 0.38
C CYS A 98 9.33 3.17 0.87
N GLY A 99 10.61 3.30 0.52
CA GLY A 99 11.66 2.35 0.89
C GLY A 99 12.10 2.52 2.34
N VAL A 100 11.18 2.31 3.30
CA VAL A 100 11.46 2.34 4.74
C VAL A 100 11.56 0.90 5.28
N LEU A 101 12.20 0.00 4.53
CA LEU A 101 12.65 -1.31 5.00
C LEU A 101 14.09 -1.55 4.55
#